data_AF-A0A9D4MCK6-F1
#
_entry.id   AF-A0A9D4MCK6-F1
#
_cell.length_a   1.000
_cell.length_b   1.000
_cell.length_c   1.000
_cell.angle_alpha   90.00
_cell.angle_beta   90.00
_cell.angle_gamma   90.00
#
_symmetry.space_group_name_H-M   'P 1'
#
loop_
_entity.id
_entity.type
_entity.pdbx_description
1 polymer ?
#
loop_
_entity_poly.entity_id
_entity_poly.type
_entity_poly.pdbx_seq_one_letter_code
_entity_poly.pdbx_strand_id
1 'polypeptide(L)'
;MEVYNECLRKSSEENFVHFTFDFSQSVTMPHHARQTGPLYFPNLRKVHIFGVRIDGQRKQINFLVDEDQTIGQDGSQAHGPDSVISMLDWVMSNYETENDVHPCR
;
A
#
# COMPACT_ATOMS: atom_id res chain seq x y z
N MET A 1 18.70 6.57 -7.20
CA MET A 1 18.67 5.17 -7.73
C MET A 1 19.89 4.38 -7.26
N GLU A 2 21.09 4.97 -7.20
CA GLU A 2 22.32 4.30 -6.74
C GLU A 2 22.25 3.79 -5.28
N VAL A 3 21.77 4.62 -4.34
CA VAL A 3 21.61 4.24 -2.92
C VAL A 3 20.65 3.05 -2.75
N TYR A 4 19.55 3.03 -3.50
CA TYR A 4 18.58 1.94 -3.48
C TYR A 4 19.20 0.61 -3.97
N ASN A 5 19.98 0.67 -5.04
CA ASN A 5 20.68 -0.51 -5.56
C ASN A 5 21.74 -1.03 -4.58
N GLU A 6 22.40 -0.14 -3.83
CA GLU A 6 23.34 -0.53 -2.77
C GLU A 6 22.63 -1.25 -1.61
N CYS A 7 21.46 -0.74 -1.17
CA CYS A 7 20.64 -1.38 -0.14
C CYS A 7 20.14 -2.76 -0.58
N LEU A 8 19.69 -2.91 -1.83
CA LEU A 8 19.33 -4.21 -2.40
C LEU A 8 20.50 -5.19 -2.40
N ARG A 9 21.70 -4.71 -2.77
CA ARG A 9 22.91 -5.54 -2.76
C ARG A 9 23.23 -6.02 -1.35
N LYS A 10 23.18 -5.14 -0.35
CA LYS A 10 23.37 -5.48 1.08
C LYS A 10 22.30 -6.44 1.61
N SER A 11 21.05 -6.27 1.22
CA SER A 11 19.95 -7.19 1.58
C SER A 11 20.23 -8.62 1.14
N SER A 12 20.82 -8.82 -0.04
CA SER A 12 21.23 -10.15 -0.52
C SER A 12 22.41 -10.76 0.24
N GLU A 13 23.22 -9.94 0.91
CA GLU A 13 24.41 -10.37 1.66
C GLU A 13 24.09 -10.66 3.14
N GLU A 14 23.19 -9.89 3.76
CA GLU A 14 22.93 -9.93 5.21
C GLU A 14 21.57 -10.54 5.61
N ASN A 15 20.85 -11.20 4.68
CA ASN A 15 19.53 -11.83 4.94
C ASN A 15 18.47 -10.87 5.52
N PHE A 16 18.53 -9.58 5.18
CA PHE A 16 17.48 -8.63 5.53
C PHE A 16 16.43 -8.54 4.43
N VAL A 17 15.15 -8.54 4.81
CA VAL A 17 14.03 -8.29 3.89
C VAL A 17 13.96 -6.79 3.63
N HIS A 18 14.02 -6.39 2.36
CA HIS A 18 13.87 -4.99 1.96
C HIS A 18 12.42 -4.72 1.54
N PHE A 19 11.84 -3.63 2.04
CA PHE A 19 10.48 -3.21 1.68
C PHE A 19 10.54 -1.84 1.02
N THR A 20 9.83 -1.68 -0.08
CA THR A 20 9.56 -0.38 -0.70
C THR A 20 8.09 -0.04 -0.56
N PHE A 21 7.75 1.21 -0.34
CA PHE A 21 6.35 1.62 -0.22
C PHE A 21 6.10 3.00 -0.81
N ASP A 22 4.85 3.22 -1.22
CA ASP A 22 4.37 4.49 -1.74
C ASP A 22 2.94 4.76 -1.26
N PHE A 23 2.59 6.04 -1.11
CA PHE A 23 1.26 6.45 -0.69
C PHE A 23 0.70 7.49 -1.66
N SER A 24 -0.45 7.18 -2.25
CA SER A 24 -1.18 8.07 -3.16
C SER A 24 -2.48 8.54 -2.51
N GLN A 25 -2.51 9.83 -2.13
CA GLN A 25 -3.62 10.47 -1.43
C GLN A 25 -4.77 10.93 -2.34
N SER A 26 -4.56 11.00 -3.65
CA SER A 26 -5.53 11.62 -4.57
C SER A 26 -5.81 10.69 -5.74
N VAL A 27 -6.41 9.53 -5.44
CA VAL A 27 -6.92 8.62 -6.46
C VAL A 27 -8.43 8.76 -6.52
N THR A 28 -8.95 8.90 -7.73
CA THR A 28 -10.39 8.94 -7.98
C THR A 28 -10.78 7.77 -8.87
N MET A 29 -11.83 7.05 -8.48
CA MET A 29 -12.34 5.90 -9.21
C MET A 29 -13.79 6.13 -9.62
N PRO A 30 -14.23 5.58 -10.77
CA PRO A 30 -15.65 5.56 -11.10
C PRO A 30 -16.46 4.89 -9.99
N HIS A 31 -17.47 5.58 -9.47
CA HIS A 31 -18.38 5.05 -8.46
C HIS A 31 -19.74 4.81 -9.09
N HIS A 32 -20.25 3.59 -8.95
CA HIS A 32 -21.54 3.21 -9.53
C HIS A 32 -22.30 2.33 -8.55
N ALA A 33 -23.56 2.70 -8.26
CA ALA A 33 -24.47 1.80 -7.57
C ALA A 33 -25.88 1.71 -8.17
N ARG A 34 -26.40 2.73 -8.89
CA ARG A 34 -27.84 2.75 -9.25
C ARG A 34 -28.24 3.56 -10.51
N GLN A 35 -27.50 3.49 -11.63
CA GLN A 35 -27.88 4.27 -12.83
C GLN A 35 -28.68 3.44 -13.83
N THR A 36 -29.88 3.90 -14.16
CA THR A 36 -30.64 3.45 -15.32
C THR A 36 -30.65 4.62 -16.32
N GLY A 37 -29.72 4.67 -17.27
CA GLY A 37 -29.58 5.76 -18.25
C GLY A 37 -28.16 5.95 -18.80
N PRO A 38 -27.97 6.72 -19.89
CA PRO A 38 -26.70 6.83 -20.62
C PRO A 38 -25.53 7.26 -19.73
N LEU A 39 -24.36 6.71 -20.09
CA LEU A 39 -23.17 6.42 -19.28
C LEU A 39 -22.44 7.68 -18.75
N TYR A 40 -22.94 8.28 -17.66
CA TYR A 40 -22.24 9.37 -16.96
C TYR A 40 -22.17 9.11 -15.46
N PHE A 41 -20.97 8.93 -14.90
CA PHE A 41 -20.78 8.75 -13.46
C PHE A 41 -21.11 10.06 -12.73
N PRO A 42 -22.12 10.09 -11.83
CA PRO A 42 -22.55 11.32 -11.19
C PRO A 42 -21.53 11.89 -10.20
N ASN A 43 -20.69 11.05 -9.59
CA ASN A 43 -19.57 11.44 -8.73
C ASN A 43 -18.45 10.39 -8.81
N LEU A 44 -17.20 10.83 -8.72
CA LEU A 44 -16.04 9.94 -8.54
C LEU A 44 -15.86 9.63 -7.06
N ARG A 45 -15.52 8.38 -6.72
CA ARG A 45 -15.14 7.99 -5.36
C ARG A 45 -13.67 8.30 -5.16
N LYS A 46 -13.37 9.15 -4.20
CA LYS A 46 -12.00 9.43 -3.77
C LYS A 46 -11.54 8.33 -2.83
N VAL A 47 -10.31 7.90 -3.02
CA VAL A 47 -9.69 6.83 -2.25
C VAL A 47 -8.21 7.14 -2.05
N HIS A 48 -7.66 6.57 -1.00
CA HIS A 48 -6.22 6.51 -0.77
C HIS A 48 -5.72 5.12 -1.13
N ILE A 49 -4.56 5.06 -1.79
CA ILE A 49 -3.87 3.80 -2.09
C ILE A 49 -2.52 3.83 -1.40
N PHE A 50 -2.24 2.80 -0.60
CA PHE A 50 -0.93 2.55 -0.02
C PHE A 50 -0.36 1.25 -0.57
N GLY A 51 0.76 1.33 -1.28
CA GLY A 51 1.47 0.20 -1.84
C GLY A 51 2.66 -0.16 -0.98
N VAL A 52 2.84 -1.46 -0.69
CA VAL A 52 4.08 -2.01 -0.13
C VAL A 52 4.55 -3.16 -1.01
N ARG A 53 5.77 -3.07 -1.52
CA ARG A 53 6.43 -4.10 -2.30
C ARG A 53 7.54 -4.73 -1.46
N ILE A 54 7.53 -6.07 -1.43
CA ILE A 54 8.52 -6.87 -0.71
C ILE A 54 9.64 -7.16 -1.70
N ASP A 55 10.84 -6.63 -1.50
CA ASP A 55 11.81 -6.59 -2.57
C ASP A 55 12.46 -7.94 -2.91
N GLY A 56 12.52 -8.83 -1.92
CA GLY A 56 12.95 -10.22 -2.08
C GLY A 56 11.88 -11.12 -2.71
N GLN A 57 10.63 -10.66 -2.80
CA GLN A 57 9.52 -11.43 -3.37
C GLN A 57 8.95 -10.70 -4.61
N ARG A 58 8.32 -11.43 -5.53
CA ARG A 58 7.53 -10.80 -6.61
C ARG A 58 6.13 -10.45 -6.11
N LYS A 59 6.05 -9.79 -4.95
CA LYS A 59 4.81 -9.54 -4.21
C LYS A 59 4.67 -8.06 -3.86
N GLN A 60 3.47 -7.53 -4.12
CA GLN A 60 3.06 -6.18 -3.75
C GLN A 60 1.68 -6.25 -3.10
N ILE A 61 1.53 -5.53 -2.00
CA ILE A 61 0.32 -5.42 -1.21
C ILE A 61 -0.19 -4.00 -1.37
N ASN A 62 -1.42 -3.85 -1.86
CA ASN A 62 -2.04 -2.56 -2.05
C ASN A 62 -3.24 -2.45 -1.10
N PHE A 63 -3.16 -1.52 -0.15
CA PHE A 63 -4.28 -1.15 0.69
C PHE A 63 -5.11 -0.11 -0.04
N LEU A 64 -6.40 -0.39 -0.17
CA LEU A 64 -7.36 0.55 -0.71
C LEU A 64 -8.24 1.05 0.42
N VAL A 65 -8.11 2.34 0.74
CA VAL A 65 -8.84 2.98 1.84
C VAL A 65 -9.75 4.03 1.23
N ASP A 66 -11.05 3.93 1.51
CA ASP A 66 -11.98 4.99 1.12
C ASP A 66 -11.77 6.22 2.00
N GLU A 67 -11.85 7.42 1.41
CA GLU A 67 -11.75 8.68 2.13
C GLU A 67 -12.80 8.74 3.26
N ASP A 68 -13.99 8.17 3.04
CA ASP A 68 -15.06 8.13 4.04
C ASP A 68 -14.79 7.22 5.25
N GLN A 69 -13.86 6.26 5.12
CA GLN A 69 -13.45 5.35 6.20
C GLN A 69 -12.25 5.91 6.99
N THR A 70 -11.70 7.05 6.60
CA THR A 70 -10.55 7.68 7.29
C THR A 70 -10.94 8.70 8.36
N ILE A 71 -12.23 8.99 8.53
CA ILE A 71 -12.74 9.98 9.50
C ILE A 71 -13.58 9.26 10.56
N GLY A 72 -13.10 9.24 11.80
CA GLY A 72 -13.89 8.85 12.96
C GLY A 72 -14.94 9.91 13.25
N GLN A 73 -16.09 9.53 13.80
CA GLN A 73 -17.16 10.48 14.15
C GLN A 73 -16.72 11.63 15.09
N ASP A 74 -15.58 11.48 15.76
CA ASP A 74 -14.94 12.43 16.68
C ASP A 74 -13.62 13.02 16.14
N GLY A 75 -13.23 12.72 14.89
CA GLY A 75 -11.96 13.12 14.30
C GLY A 75 -10.74 12.30 14.75
N SER A 76 -10.93 11.17 15.45
CA SER A 76 -9.84 10.35 16.01
C SER A 76 -9.32 9.20 15.12
N GLN A 77 -9.89 8.97 13.93
CA GLN A 77 -9.36 7.95 13.01
C GLN A 77 -8.16 8.46 12.22
N ALA A 78 -7.28 7.52 11.84
CA ALA A 78 -6.04 7.80 11.13
C ALA A 78 -6.32 8.43 9.75
N HIS A 79 -6.05 9.73 9.65
CA HIS A 79 -6.24 10.48 8.42
C HIS A 79 -5.01 10.34 7.52
N GLY A 80 -5.20 9.78 6.33
CA GLY A 80 -4.14 9.73 5.30
C GLY A 80 -2.85 9.07 5.79
N PRO A 81 -1.70 9.79 5.81
CA PRO A 81 -0.39 9.21 6.09
C PRO A 81 -0.24 8.67 7.52
N ASP A 82 -1.09 9.09 8.47
CA ASP A 82 -1.01 8.59 9.85
C ASP A 82 -1.35 7.10 9.95
N SER A 83 -2.09 6.56 8.97
CA SER A 83 -2.39 5.13 8.86
C SER A 83 -1.22 4.30 8.31
N VAL A 84 -0.21 4.94 7.71
CA VAL A 84 0.92 4.28 7.02
C VAL A 84 1.71 3.41 7.97
N ILE A 85 1.96 3.87 9.20
CA ILE A 85 2.74 3.11 10.18
C ILE A 85 2.05 1.78 10.49
N SER A 86 0.73 1.81 10.75
CA SER A 86 -0.05 0.60 11.05
C SER A 86 -0.12 -0.37 9.86
N MET A 87 -0.27 0.16 8.64
CA MET A 87 -0.29 -0.68 7.43
C MET A 87 1.08 -1.33 7.18
N LEU A 88 2.17 -0.57 7.37
CA LEU A 88 3.53 -1.09 7.21
C LEU A 88 3.88 -2.12 8.28
N ASP A 89 3.55 -1.85 9.54
CA ASP A 89 3.73 -2.78 10.67
C ASP A 89 2.98 -4.10 10.47
N TRP A 90 1.74 -4.02 9.94
CA TRP A 90 0.98 -5.21 9.56
C TRP A 90 1.68 -6.00 8.45
N VAL A 91 2.19 -5.34 7.41
CA VAL A 91 2.93 -6.03 6.33
C VAL A 91 4.19 -6.70 6.90
N MET A 92 4.97 -5.99 7.70
CA MET A 92 6.16 -6.52 8.36
C MET A 92 5.82 -7.76 9.19
N SER A 93 4.84 -7.66 10.08
CA SER A 93 4.41 -8.77 10.94
C SER A 93 3.94 -10.02 10.16
N ASN A 94 3.37 -9.85 8.97
CA ASN A 94 2.88 -10.96 8.15
C ASN A 94 3.92 -11.54 7.17
N TYR A 95 4.99 -10.80 6.87
CA TYR A 95 5.92 -11.15 5.79
C TYR A 95 7.41 -11.13 6.16
N GLU A 96 7.78 -10.74 7.38
CA GLU A 96 9.16 -10.84 7.87
C GLU A 96 9.61 -12.28 8.14
N THR A 97 8.70 -13.25 8.25
CA THR A 97 8.98 -14.62 8.71
C THR A 97 8.59 -15.73 7.72
N GLU A 98 8.37 -15.42 6.45
CA GLU A 98 8.19 -16.49 5.46
C GLU A 98 9.57 -17.06 5.08
N ASN A 99 9.80 -18.33 5.41
CA ASN A 99 10.95 -19.17 5.01
C ASN A 99 11.11 -19.33 3.47
N ASP A 100 10.45 -18.47 2.69
CA ASP A 100 10.44 -18.40 1.23
C ASP A 100 11.31 -17.24 0.74
N VAL A 101 12.47 -17.03 1.38
CA VAL A 101 13.61 -16.45 0.67
C VAL A 101 14.02 -17.51 -0.35
N HIS A 102 13.28 -17.58 -1.47
CA HIS A 102 13.86 -18.11 -2.68
C HIS A 102 15.14 -17.31 -2.89
N PRO A 103 16.32 -17.95 -2.90
CA PRO A 103 17.53 -17.24 -3.26
C PRO A 103 17.26 -16.72 -4.66
N CYS A 104 17.17 -15.41 -4.80
CA CYS A 104 17.17 -14.76 -6.10
C CYS A 104 18.41 -15.29 -6.84
N ARG A 105 18.18 -16.22 -7.75
CA ARG A 105 19.17 -16.80 -8.64
C ARG A 105 18.73 -16.54 -10.07
#